data_AF-A0AAV1VP35-F1
#
_entry.id   AF-A0AAV1VP35-F1
#
_cell.length_a   1.000
_cell.length_b   1.000
_cell.length_c   1.000
_cell.angle_alpha   90.00
_cell.angle_beta   90.00
_cell.angle_gamma   90.00
#
_symmetry.space_group_name_H-M   'P 1'
#
loop_
_entity.id
_entity.type
_entity.pdbx_description
1 polymer ?
#
loop_
_entity_poly.entity_id
_entity_poly.type
_entity_poly.pdbx_seq_one_letter_code
_entity_poly.pdbx_strand_id
1 'polypeptide(L)'
;MFLVSHVDQRHIGKWVERVDKLRDMRGHITEQEYMDFNVFLEHLDKLEVAINLVMQVHGVDKEQFWRAAKAAMCGNKHTNPVTPLQIDILFALFDLDGDGHLSTTEFIEVMRTRKDSGLNEPRDTGVFNFLKRIKQCIECTM
;
A
#
# COMPACT_ATOMS: atom_id res chain seq x y z
N MET A 1 13.28 4.22 -7.51
CA MET A 1 13.32 2.82 -7.01
C MET A 1 12.00 2.16 -7.39
N PHE A 2 12.01 1.18 -8.31
CA PHE A 2 10.81 0.64 -8.96
C PHE A 2 9.88 -0.09 -7.97
N LEU A 3 8.56 0.14 -8.09
CA LEU A 3 7.51 -0.52 -7.28
C LEU A 3 7.59 -2.05 -7.29
N VAL A 4 8.06 -2.63 -8.40
CA VAL A 4 8.08 -4.08 -8.64
C VAL A 4 9.28 -4.79 -8.00
N SER A 5 10.30 -4.06 -7.50
CA SER A 5 11.53 -4.70 -6.99
C SER A 5 11.37 -5.37 -5.63
N HIS A 6 10.25 -5.17 -4.93
CA HIS A 6 9.98 -5.71 -3.60
C HIS A 6 8.92 -6.82 -3.60
N VAL A 7 8.56 -7.29 -4.79
CA VAL A 7 7.50 -8.26 -5.00
C VAL A 7 8.08 -9.68 -5.03
N ASP A 8 7.37 -10.67 -4.49
CA ASP A 8 7.80 -12.07 -4.48
C ASP A 8 8.15 -12.57 -5.90
N GLN A 9 9.42 -12.83 -6.13
CA GLN A 9 9.98 -13.24 -7.42
C GLN A 9 9.36 -14.54 -7.94
N ARG A 10 8.75 -15.37 -7.07
CA ARG A 10 8.06 -16.60 -7.46
C ARG A 10 6.82 -16.34 -8.33
N HIS A 11 6.27 -15.13 -8.29
CA HIS A 11 5.08 -14.75 -9.05
C HIS A 11 5.37 -13.71 -10.13
N ILE A 12 6.63 -13.55 -10.56
CA ILE A 12 7.04 -12.49 -11.49
C ILE A 12 6.24 -12.46 -12.80
N GLY A 13 5.80 -13.62 -13.31
CA GLY A 13 4.95 -13.69 -14.51
C GLY A 13 3.64 -12.92 -14.38
N LYS A 14 2.99 -12.96 -13.21
CA LYS A 14 1.77 -12.19 -12.93
C LYS A 14 2.03 -10.68 -12.96
N TRP A 15 3.20 -10.26 -12.47
CA TRP A 15 3.56 -8.84 -12.44
C TRP A 15 4.00 -8.31 -13.80
N VAL A 16 4.61 -9.15 -14.64
CA VAL A 16 4.90 -8.81 -16.05
C VAL A 16 3.61 -8.54 -16.82
N GLU A 17 2.59 -9.40 -16.67
CA GLU A 17 1.28 -9.21 -17.31
C GLU A 17 0.60 -7.91 -16.84
N ARG A 18 0.73 -7.56 -15.54
CA ARG A 18 0.22 -6.29 -15.01
C ARG A 18 0.97 -5.07 -15.51
N VAL A 19 2.29 -5.17 -15.66
CA VAL A 19 3.09 -4.09 -16.27
C VAL A 19 2.73 -3.91 -17.74
N ASP A 20 2.34 -4.98 -18.44
CA ASP A 20 1.88 -4.90 -19.83
C ASP A 20 0.58 -4.07 -19.94
N LYS A 21 -0.33 -4.17 -18.95
CA LYS A 21 -1.51 -3.29 -18.84
C LYS A 21 -1.15 -1.81 -18.69
N LEU A 22 0.06 -1.49 -18.21
CA LEU A 22 0.52 -0.10 -18.11
C LEU A 22 1.01 0.46 -19.45
N ARG A 23 1.34 -0.38 -20.44
CA ARG A 23 1.88 0.09 -21.73
C ARG A 23 0.86 0.86 -22.56
N ASP A 24 -0.42 0.59 -22.35
CA ASP A 24 -1.52 1.29 -23.02
C ASP A 24 -1.87 2.63 -22.34
N MET A 25 -1.38 2.88 -21.12
CA MET A 25 -1.56 4.16 -20.45
C MET A 25 -0.63 5.23 -21.02
N ARG A 26 -1.22 6.26 -21.60
CA ARG A 26 -0.49 7.44 -22.08
C ARG A 26 -0.41 8.48 -20.98
N GLY A 27 0.81 8.82 -20.57
CA GLY A 27 1.05 9.87 -19.58
C GLY A 27 2.50 9.86 -19.11
N HIS A 28 2.88 10.90 -18.39
CA HIS A 28 4.14 10.97 -17.66
C HIS A 28 3.84 11.38 -16.23
N ILE A 29 4.63 10.86 -15.30
CA ILE A 29 4.62 11.32 -13.92
C ILE A 29 5.79 12.29 -13.79
N THR A 30 5.50 13.52 -13.41
CA THR A 30 6.50 14.54 -13.11
C THR A 30 7.22 14.25 -11.80
N GLU A 31 8.40 14.85 -11.60
CA GLU A 31 9.14 14.69 -10.35
C GLU A 31 8.33 15.18 -9.14
N GLN A 32 7.62 16.30 -9.27
CA GLN A 32 6.79 16.84 -8.19
C GLN A 32 5.68 15.86 -7.81
N GLU A 33 4.98 15.28 -8.79
CA GLU A 33 3.93 14.28 -8.53
C GLU A 33 4.48 13.01 -7.88
N TYR A 34 5.73 12.64 -8.19
CA TYR A 34 6.41 11.53 -7.53
C TYR A 34 6.75 11.85 -6.07
N MET A 35 7.27 13.06 -5.81
CA MET A 35 7.58 13.50 -4.45
C MET A 35 6.33 13.63 -3.59
N ASP A 36 5.26 14.23 -4.13
CA ASP A 36 3.97 14.36 -3.44
C ASP A 36 3.39 12.99 -3.09
N PHE A 37 3.51 12.01 -4.01
CA PHE A 37 3.12 10.63 -3.76
C PHE A 37 3.97 9.98 -2.66
N ASN A 38 5.27 10.28 -2.58
CA ASN A 38 6.12 9.76 -1.52
C ASN A 38 5.72 10.31 -0.14
N VAL A 39 5.39 11.61 -0.05
CA VAL A 39 4.83 12.21 1.18
C VAL A 39 3.50 11.57 1.54
N PHE A 40 2.65 11.27 0.56
CA PHE A 40 1.41 10.54 0.78
C PHE A 40 1.65 9.15 1.40
N LEU A 41 2.67 8.40 0.97
CA LEU A 41 3.03 7.10 1.56
C LEU A 41 3.47 7.21 3.03
N GLU A 42 3.94 8.36 3.49
CA GLU A 42 4.24 8.56 4.92
C GLU A 42 2.97 8.51 5.78
N HIS A 43 1.81 8.80 5.19
CA HIS A 43 0.51 8.87 5.87
C HIS A 43 -0.40 7.65 5.60
N LEU A 44 0.16 6.48 5.24
CA LEU A 44 -0.60 5.25 5.02
C LEU A 44 -1.50 4.84 6.20
N ASP A 45 -1.11 5.11 7.45
CA ASP A 45 -1.93 4.76 8.61
C ASP A 45 -3.25 5.58 8.64
N LYS A 46 -3.21 6.84 8.19
CA LYS A 46 -4.42 7.68 8.07
C LYS A 46 -5.28 7.24 6.88
N LEU A 47 -4.63 6.80 5.80
CA LEU A 47 -5.31 6.25 4.63
C LEU A 47 -6.02 4.95 4.97
N GLU A 48 -5.40 4.05 5.73
CA GLU A 48 -6.02 2.80 6.20
C GLU A 48 -7.31 3.08 6.98
N VAL A 49 -7.27 4.04 7.91
CA VAL A 49 -8.48 4.46 8.65
C VAL A 49 -9.53 5.03 7.70
N ALA A 50 -9.14 5.91 6.77
CA ALA A 50 -10.07 6.51 5.81
C ALA A 50 -10.70 5.47 4.87
N ILE A 51 -9.92 4.49 4.40
CA ILE A 51 -10.39 3.36 3.62
C ILE A 51 -11.35 2.54 4.46
N ASN A 52 -10.99 2.12 5.68
CA ASN A 52 -11.88 1.33 6.54
C ASN A 52 -13.20 2.02 6.87
N LEU A 53 -13.25 3.36 6.88
CA LEU A 53 -14.49 4.12 7.06
C LEU A 53 -15.40 4.12 5.83
N VAL A 54 -14.83 3.98 4.63
CA VAL A 54 -15.55 4.05 3.34
C VAL A 54 -15.74 2.67 2.71
N MET A 55 -14.92 1.70 3.12
CA MET A 55 -14.82 0.35 2.57
C MET A 55 -16.16 -0.37 2.71
N GLN A 56 -16.61 -0.95 1.60
CA GLN A 56 -17.77 -1.84 1.56
C GLN A 56 -17.31 -3.31 1.54
N VAL A 57 -18.24 -4.24 1.31
CA VAL A 57 -18.01 -5.69 1.35
C VAL A 57 -16.85 -6.17 0.45
N HIS A 58 -16.53 -5.42 -0.64
CA HIS A 58 -15.55 -5.82 -1.65
C HIS A 58 -14.34 -4.86 -1.78
N GLY A 59 -14.17 -3.88 -0.89
CA GLY A 59 -13.06 -2.91 -0.98
C GLY A 59 -13.49 -1.49 -1.35
N VAL A 60 -12.56 -0.69 -1.88
CA VAL A 60 -12.82 0.70 -2.33
C VAL A 60 -12.64 0.86 -3.83
N ASP A 61 -13.57 1.56 -4.48
CA ASP A 61 -13.44 1.95 -5.88
C ASP A 61 -12.45 3.12 -6.08
N LYS A 62 -12.14 3.48 -7.33
CA LYS A 62 -11.20 4.57 -7.66
C LYS A 62 -11.60 5.92 -7.07
N GLU A 63 -12.90 6.24 -7.04
CA GLU A 63 -13.41 7.51 -6.56
C GLU A 63 -13.38 7.57 -5.02
N GLN A 64 -13.76 6.47 -4.36
CA GLN A 64 -13.67 6.29 -2.92
C GLN A 64 -12.21 6.33 -2.46
N PHE A 65 -11.31 5.68 -3.17
CA PHE A 65 -9.88 5.74 -2.91
C PHE A 65 -9.35 7.17 -3.03
N TRP A 66 -9.73 7.90 -4.09
CA TRP A 66 -9.36 9.32 -4.24
C TRP A 66 -9.83 10.17 -3.05
N ARG A 67 -11.08 9.98 -2.63
CA ARG A 67 -11.67 10.69 -1.49
C ARG A 67 -10.96 10.33 -0.18
N ALA A 68 -10.66 9.06 0.05
CA ALA A 68 -9.92 8.57 1.21
C ALA A 68 -8.49 9.14 1.23
N ALA A 69 -7.80 9.16 0.08
CA ALA A 69 -6.47 9.75 -0.05
C ALA A 69 -6.47 11.24 0.25
N LYS A 70 -7.47 11.97 -0.25
CA LYS A 70 -7.66 13.39 0.08
C LYS A 70 -7.95 13.60 1.56
N ALA A 71 -8.80 12.77 2.16
CA ALA A 71 -9.13 12.84 3.59
C ALA A 71 -7.92 12.56 4.48
N ALA A 72 -7.11 11.56 4.15
CA ALA A 72 -5.86 11.24 4.85
C ALA A 72 -4.86 12.42 4.85
N MET A 73 -4.93 13.25 3.80
CA MET A 73 -4.03 14.37 3.54
C MET A 73 -4.63 15.74 3.88
N CYS A 74 -5.86 15.82 4.42
CA CYS A 74 -6.54 17.08 4.78
C CYS A 74 -5.78 17.99 5.77
N GLY A 75 -4.68 17.51 6.38
CA GLY A 75 -3.77 18.32 7.20
C GLY A 75 -2.72 19.11 6.41
N ASN A 76 -2.43 18.73 5.16
CA ASN A 76 -1.40 19.33 4.31
C ASN A 76 -2.06 20.05 3.12
N LYS A 77 -2.26 21.36 3.25
CA LYS A 77 -2.99 22.21 2.28
C LYS A 77 -2.31 22.39 0.90
N HIS A 78 -1.08 21.90 0.71
CA HIS A 78 -0.25 22.27 -0.44
C HIS A 78 0.00 21.17 -1.47
N THR A 79 -0.52 19.96 -1.31
CA THR A 79 -0.20 18.84 -2.20
C THR A 79 -1.47 18.18 -2.70
N ASN A 80 -1.61 18.04 -4.03
CA ASN A 80 -2.51 17.03 -4.59
C ASN A 80 -1.81 15.67 -4.32
N PRO A 81 -2.31 14.85 -3.39
CA PRO A 81 -1.51 13.76 -2.84
C PRO A 81 -1.29 12.63 -3.84
N VAL A 82 -2.21 12.50 -4.80
CA VAL A 82 -2.17 11.53 -5.88
C VAL A 82 -2.74 12.23 -7.11
N THR A 83 -2.44 11.76 -8.32
CA THR A 83 -3.11 12.20 -9.56
C THR A 83 -4.03 11.12 -10.11
N PRO A 84 -5.00 11.45 -10.99
CA PRO A 84 -5.88 10.43 -11.59
C PRO A 84 -5.09 9.32 -12.30
N LEU A 85 -4.04 9.69 -13.05
CA LEU A 85 -3.14 8.75 -13.70
C LEU A 85 -2.43 7.83 -12.69
N GLN A 86 -1.97 8.38 -11.56
CA GLN A 86 -1.38 7.56 -10.50
C GLN A 86 -2.38 6.59 -9.91
N ILE A 87 -3.64 6.98 -9.68
CA ILE A 87 -4.69 6.05 -9.23
C ILE A 87 -4.89 4.93 -10.25
N ASP A 88 -4.97 5.25 -11.54
CA ASP A 88 -5.14 4.24 -12.58
C ASP A 88 -3.98 3.24 -12.61
N ILE A 89 -2.75 3.72 -12.43
CA ILE A 89 -1.56 2.88 -12.31
C ILE A 89 -1.63 2.00 -11.05
N LEU A 90 -2.08 2.55 -9.92
CA LEU A 90 -2.21 1.79 -8.67
C LEU A 90 -3.25 0.68 -8.82
N PHE A 91 -4.44 0.98 -9.34
CA PHE A 91 -5.46 -0.04 -9.57
C PHE A 91 -4.97 -1.10 -10.56
N ALA A 92 -4.32 -0.72 -11.66
CA ALA A 92 -3.78 -1.70 -12.63
C ALA A 92 -2.71 -2.64 -12.04
N LEU A 93 -1.98 -2.19 -11.02
CA LEU A 93 -0.92 -2.96 -10.36
C LEU A 93 -1.42 -3.79 -9.17
N PHE A 94 -2.31 -3.25 -8.35
CA PHE A 94 -2.69 -3.82 -7.06
C PHE A 94 -4.04 -4.54 -7.06
N ASP A 95 -4.93 -4.28 -8.04
CA ASP A 95 -6.16 -5.05 -8.22
C ASP A 95 -5.78 -6.47 -8.70
N LEU A 96 -5.81 -7.43 -7.77
CA LEU A 96 -5.29 -8.76 -8.03
C LEU A 96 -6.31 -9.66 -8.73
N ASP A 97 -7.59 -9.50 -8.38
CA ASP A 97 -8.71 -10.28 -8.88
C ASP A 97 -9.42 -9.63 -10.07
N GLY A 98 -9.12 -8.36 -10.37
CA GLY A 98 -9.66 -7.62 -11.50
C GLY A 98 -11.08 -7.14 -11.27
N ASP A 99 -11.52 -7.04 -10.02
CA ASP A 99 -12.89 -6.66 -9.66
C ASP A 99 -13.13 -5.14 -9.72
N GLY A 100 -12.07 -4.35 -9.94
CA GLY A 100 -12.10 -2.91 -10.02
C GLY A 100 -12.09 -2.20 -8.66
N HIS A 101 -11.89 -2.94 -7.57
CA HIS A 101 -11.76 -2.44 -6.21
C HIS A 101 -10.35 -2.69 -5.68
N LEU A 102 -9.99 -1.97 -4.62
CA LEU A 102 -8.79 -2.23 -3.85
C LEU A 102 -9.17 -2.53 -2.40
N SER A 103 -8.76 -3.69 -1.92
CA SER A 103 -8.83 -4.02 -0.50
C SER A 103 -7.64 -3.46 0.28
N THR A 104 -7.81 -3.28 1.59
CA THR A 104 -6.73 -2.87 2.50
C THR A 104 -5.54 -3.83 2.42
N THR A 105 -5.79 -5.13 2.25
CA THR A 105 -4.76 -6.17 2.12
C THR A 105 -3.98 -6.08 0.81
N GLU A 106 -4.62 -5.75 -0.30
CA GLU A 106 -3.93 -5.67 -1.61
C GLU A 106 -3.03 -4.45 -1.72
N PHE A 107 -3.46 -3.32 -1.16
CA PHE A 107 -2.78 -2.05 -1.31
C PHE A 107 -1.96 -1.65 -0.06
N ILE A 108 -2.58 -1.59 1.13
CA ILE A 108 -1.92 -1.02 2.33
C ILE A 108 -0.80 -1.93 2.82
N GLU A 109 -1.01 -3.24 2.89
CA GLU A 109 0.03 -4.17 3.38
C GLU A 109 1.28 -4.12 2.48
N VAL A 110 1.09 -4.18 1.15
CA VAL A 110 2.19 -4.12 0.20
C VAL A 110 2.93 -2.78 0.27
N MET A 111 2.19 -1.67 0.41
CA MET A 111 2.79 -0.34 0.52
C MET A 111 3.48 -0.10 1.87
N ARG A 112 2.99 -0.70 2.96
CA ARG A 112 3.63 -0.62 4.29
C ARG A 112 4.97 -1.37 4.28
N THR A 113 5.02 -2.58 3.71
CA THR A 113 6.28 -3.33 3.52
C THR A 113 7.30 -2.53 2.70
N ARG A 114 6.84 -1.81 1.67
CA ARG A 114 7.68 -0.92 0.86
C ARG A 114 8.15 0.32 1.62
N LYS A 115 7.26 1.00 2.36
CA LYS A 115 7.59 2.18 3.19
C LYS A 115 8.70 1.84 4.17
N ASP A 116 8.60 0.68 4.80
CA ASP A 116 9.57 0.21 5.78
C ASP A 116 10.87 -0.32 5.15
N SER A 117 11.01 -0.25 3.81
CA SER A 117 12.17 -0.73 3.05
C SER A 117 12.53 -2.21 3.32
N GLY A 118 11.58 -3.01 3.81
CA GLY A 118 11.84 -4.37 4.30
C GLY A 118 12.76 -4.45 5.53
N LEU A 119 12.93 -3.35 6.28
CA LEU A 119 13.82 -3.27 7.46
C LEU A 119 13.12 -3.60 8.78
N ASN A 120 11.79 -3.73 8.78
CA ASN A 120 10.99 -4.05 9.98
C ASN A 120 10.69 -5.54 10.15
N GLU A 121 11.01 -6.40 9.18
CA GLU A 121 11.00 -7.83 9.44
C GLU A 121 12.24 -8.20 10.27
N PRO A 122 12.09 -8.64 11.53
CA PRO A 122 13.22 -9.18 12.26
C PRO A 122 13.70 -10.42 11.49
N ARG A 123 14.93 -10.37 10.98
CA ARG A 123 15.61 -11.53 10.38
C ARG A 123 15.90 -12.66 11.39
N ASP A 124 15.50 -12.47 12.64
CA ASP A 124 15.66 -13.41 13.73
C ASP A 124 14.59 -14.50 13.66
N THR A 125 15.01 -15.77 13.65
CA THR A 125 14.15 -16.92 13.90
C THR A 125 13.32 -16.69 15.17
N GLY A 126 12.02 -16.39 15.00
CA GLY A 126 11.09 -15.89 16.03
C GLY A 126 10.85 -16.79 17.26
N VAL A 127 11.60 -17.89 17.40
CA VAL A 127 11.55 -18.83 18.52
C VAL A 127 11.94 -18.14 19.84
N PHE A 128 12.99 -17.32 19.84
CA PHE A 128 13.43 -16.63 21.07
C PHE A 128 12.42 -15.57 21.53
N ASN A 129 11.82 -14.83 20.59
CA ASN A 129 10.78 -13.86 20.91
C ASN A 129 9.48 -14.52 21.36
N PHE A 130 9.13 -15.69 20.80
CA PHE A 130 7.99 -16.48 21.24
C PHE A 130 8.15 -16.99 22.67
N LEU A 131 9.31 -17.57 23.01
CA LEU A 131 9.61 -18.04 24.37
C LEU A 131 9.65 -16.90 25.39
N LYS A 132 10.19 -15.73 25.01
CA LYS A 132 10.17 -14.53 25.86
C LYS A 132 8.75 -14.05 26.14
N ARG A 133 7.88 -14.03 25.12
CA ARG A 133 6.47 -13.65 25.27
C ARG A 133 5.69 -14.66 26.12
N ILE A 134 5.92 -15.96 25.97
CA ILE A 134 5.33 -16.98 26.84
C ILE A 134 5.72 -16.75 28.30
N LYS A 135 7.01 -16.50 28.56
CA LYS A 135 7.50 -16.23 29.91
C LYS A 135 6.83 -14.99 30.52
N GLN A 136 6.71 -13.91 29.76
CA GLN A 136 6.03 -12.69 30.19
C GLN A 136 4.53 -12.91 30.45
N CYS A 137 3.84 -13.72 29.63
CA CYS A 137 2.44 -14.06 29.86
C CYS A 137 2.23 -14.89 31.14
N ILE A 138 3.14 -15.83 31.43
CA ILE A 138 3.10 -16.63 32.67
C ILE A 138 3.36 -15.75 33.90
N GLU A 139 4.32 -14.83 33.82
CA GLU A 139 4.63 -13.87 34.90
C GLU A 139 3.51 -12.85 35.15
N CYS A 140 2.72 -12.49 34.13
CA CYS A 140 1.55 -11.61 34.30
C CYS A 140 0.28 -12.29 34.79
N THR A 141 0.22 -13.63 34.80
CA THR A 141 -0.97 -14.41 35.21
C THR A 141 -0.87 -14.88 36.67
N MET A 142 0.30 -14.75 37.30
CA MET A 142 0.51 -14.93 38.75
C MET A 142 0.46 -13.59 39.46
#